data_AF-A0A0K2RUE1-F1
#
_entry.id   AF-A0A0K2RUE1-F1
#
_cell.length_a   1.000
_cell.length_b   1.000
_cell.length_c   1.000
_cell.angle_alpha   90.00
_cell.angle_beta   90.00
_cell.angle_gamma   90.00
#
_symmetry.space_group_name_H-M   'P 1'
#
loop_
_entity.id
_entity.type
_entity.pdbx_description
1 polymer ?
#
loop_
_entity_poly.entity_id
_entity_poly.type
_entity_poly.pdbx_seq_one_letter_code
_entity_poly.pdbx_strand_id
1 'polypeptide(L)' 'MLNDGRPMVEVIKELQVTEATWYRRLNQYGSEENAEASKRIRELEKENGRLKRRLAEKELAIDILNEVSKGKF' A
#
# COMPACT_ATOMS: atom_id res chain seq x y z
N MET A 1 3.15 -12.06 3.85
CA MET A 1 3.13 -11.69 5.30
C MET A 1 2.91 -13.01 6.07
N LEU A 2 3.18 -13.15 7.37
CA LEU A 2 3.01 -14.46 8.08
C LEU A 2 1.57 -15.03 8.10
N ASN A 3 0.65 -14.41 7.35
CA ASN A 3 -0.75 -14.78 7.17
C ASN A 3 -1.10 -15.19 5.73
N ASP A 4 -0.12 -15.62 4.91
CA ASP A 4 -0.31 -16.06 3.51
C ASP A 4 -1.02 -17.43 3.40
N GLY A 5 -2.07 -17.67 4.22
CA GLY A 5 -2.87 -18.90 4.20
C GLY A 5 -2.18 -20.14 4.79
N ARG A 6 -1.00 -19.99 5.41
CA ARG A 6 -0.28 -21.09 6.05
C ARG A 6 -0.98 -21.55 7.34
N PRO A 7 -1.06 -22.86 7.62
CA PRO A 7 -1.59 -23.36 8.88
C PRO A 7 -0.84 -22.77 10.08
N MET A 8 -1.59 -22.27 11.07
CA MET A 8 -1.08 -21.69 12.31
C MET A 8 0.03 -22.51 12.96
N VAL A 9 -0.14 -23.83 13.00
CA VAL A 9 0.80 -24.77 13.63
C VAL A 9 2.19 -24.74 12.97
N GLU A 10 2.25 -24.51 11.65
CA GLU A 10 3.52 -24.40 10.93
C GLU A 10 4.24 -23.10 11.28
N VAL A 11 3.49 -22.00 11.35
CA VAL A 11 4.02 -20.68 11.70
C VAL A 11 4.54 -20.64 13.13
N ILE A 12 3.82 -21.24 14.08
CA ILE A 12 4.25 -21.35 15.48
C ILE A 12 5.56 -22.12 15.59
N LYS A 13 5.69 -23.23 14.85
CA LYS A 13 6.90 -24.07 14.82
C LYS A 13 8.10 -23.33 14.20
N GLU A 14 7.89 -22.69 13.05
CA GLU A 14 8.92 -21.93 12.33
C GLU A 14 9.45 -20.78 13.18
N LEU A 15 8.55 -20.04 13.83
CA LEU A 15 8.90 -18.92 14.69
C LEU A 15 9.41 -19.34 16.08
N GLN A 16 9.35 -20.64 16.41
CA GLN A 16 9.69 -21.19 17.72
C GLN A 16 9.01 -20.45 18.89
N VAL A 17 7.77 -20.04 18.70
CA VAL A 17 6.97 -19.35 19.71
C VAL A 17 5.90 -20.28 20.26
N THR A 18 5.32 -19.94 21.41
CA THR A 18 4.14 -20.65 21.92
C THR A 18 2.87 -20.15 21.26
N GLU A 19 1.84 -20.99 21.21
CA GLU A 19 0.51 -20.64 20.69
C GLU A 19 -0.09 -19.41 21.42
N ALA A 20 0.07 -19.34 22.75
CA ALA A 20 -0.34 -18.18 23.54
C ALA A 20 0.39 -16.88 23.12
N THR A 21 1.69 -16.98 22.81
CA THR A 21 2.47 -15.83 22.31
C THR A 21 2.00 -15.41 20.93
N TRP A 22 1.65 -16.36 20.07
CA TRP A 22 1.07 -16.08 18.76
C TRP A 22 -0.27 -15.37 18.88
N TYR A 23 -1.24 -15.89 19.64
CA TYR A 23 -2.54 -15.23 19.81
C TYR A 23 -2.40 -13.83 20.42
N ARG A 24 -1.48 -13.64 21.38
CA ARG A 24 -1.20 -12.30 21.92
C ARG A 24 -0.69 -11.35 20.83
N ARG A 25 0.24 -11.81 19.97
CA ARG A 25 0.74 -11.01 18.85
C ARG A 25 -0.32 -10.78 17.77
N LEU A 26 -1.18 -11.76 17.51
CA LEU A 26 -2.30 -11.61 16.58
C LEU A 26 -3.33 -10.62 17.12
N ASN A 27 -3.57 -10.57 18.42
CA ASN A 27 -4.45 -9.57 19.00
C ASN A 27 -3.79 -8.18 19.04
N GLN A 28 -2.51 -8.10 19.36
CA GLN A 28 -1.77 -6.84 19.47
C GLN A 28 -1.41 -6.21 18.12
N TYR A 29 -1.14 -7.03 17.11
CA TYR A 29 -0.67 -6.59 15.79
C TYR A 29 -1.51 -7.11 14.63
N GLY A 30 -2.51 -7.95 14.89
CA GLY A 30 -3.43 -8.46 13.87
C GLY A 30 -4.86 -7.97 14.04
N SER A 31 -5.21 -7.31 15.16
CA SER A 31 -6.52 -6.71 15.37
C SER A 31 -6.56 -5.23 14.94
N GLU A 32 -7.76 -4.67 14.99
CA GLU A 32 -8.30 -3.45 14.40
C GLU A 32 -7.41 -2.18 14.43
N GLU A 33 -6.42 -2.10 15.31
CA GLU A 33 -5.40 -1.03 15.33
C GLU A 33 -4.57 -0.98 14.03
N ASN A 34 -4.33 -2.13 13.37
CA ASN A 34 -3.75 -2.18 12.03
C ASN A 34 -4.80 -1.99 10.91
N ALA A 35 -6.09 -2.09 11.20
CA ALA A 35 -7.12 -1.81 10.21
C ALA A 35 -7.20 -0.31 9.90
N GLU A 36 -7.05 0.56 10.91
CA GLU A 36 -7.00 2.02 10.73
C GLU A 36 -5.74 2.46 9.97
N ALA A 37 -4.56 1.94 10.36
CA ALA A 37 -3.31 2.20 9.66
C ALA A 37 -3.35 1.68 8.21
N SER A 38 -3.89 0.48 8.00
CA SER A 38 -4.06 -0.10 6.65
C SER A 38 -5.08 0.66 5.81
N LYS A 39 -6.16 1.19 6.42
CA LYS A 39 -7.13 2.06 5.74
C LYS A 39 -6.45 3.34 5.28
N ARG A 40 -5.70 4.00 6.17
CA ARG A 40 -4.95 5.23 5.85
C ARG A 40 -3.91 4.99 4.76
N ILE A 41 -3.17 3.89 4.81
CA ILE A 41 -2.22 3.51 3.74
C ILE A 41 -2.97 3.32 2.42
N ARG A 42 -4.08 2.58 2.40
CA ARG A 42 -4.89 2.36 1.18
C ARG A 42 -5.47 3.65 0.62
N GLU A 43 -5.90 4.57 1.48
CA GLU A 43 -6.39 5.90 1.08
C GLU A 43 -5.27 6.74 0.49
N LEU A 44 -4.09 6.77 1.12
CA LEU A 44 -2.90 7.45 0.61
C LEU A 44 -2.43 6.87 -0.73
N GLU A 45 -2.44 5.55 -0.89
CA GLU A 45 -2.12 4.90 -2.17
C GLU A 45 -3.10 5.32 -3.28
N LYS A 46 -4.40 5.35 -2.97
CA LYS A 46 -5.44 5.80 -3.90
C LYS A 46 -5.29 7.27 -4.26
N GLU A 47 -4.98 8.11 -3.29
CA GLU A 47 -4.74 9.54 -3.50
C GLU A 47 -3.47 9.77 -4.32
N ASN A 48 -2.39 9.06 -4.04
CA ASN A 48 -1.15 9.12 -4.80
C ASN A 48 -1.38 8.71 -6.27
N GLY A 49 -2.15 7.65 -6.53
CA GLY A 49 -2.54 7.28 -7.89
C GLY A 49 -3.31 8.38 -8.63
N ARG A 50 -4.25 9.05 -7.94
CA ARG A 50 -4.99 10.20 -8.49
C ARG A 50 -4.09 11.41 -8.73
N LEU A 51 -3.12 11.67 -7.85
CA LEU A 51 -2.16 12.76 -7.99
C LEU A 51 -1.21 12.53 -9.16
N LYS A 52 -0.64 11.32 -9.29
CA LYS A 52 0.22 10.95 -10.42
C LYS A 52 -0.48 11.10 -11.76
N ARG A 53 -1.75 10.68 -11.86
CA ARG A 53 -2.54 10.86 -13.09
C ARG A 53 -2.70 12.35 -13.45
N ARG A 54 -3.11 13.17 -12.47
CA ARG A 54 -3.26 14.63 -12.69
C ARG A 54 -1.94 15.30 -13.05
N LEU A 55 -0.82 14.85 -12.48
CA LEU A 55 0.50 15.35 -12.82
C LEU A 55 0.85 15.02 -14.27
N ALA A 56 0.69 13.75 -14.68
CA ALA A 56 0.97 13.32 -16.05
C ALA A 56 0.09 14.05 -17.08
N GLU A 57 -1.19 14.28 -16.78
CA GLU A 57 -2.08 15.08 -17.65
C GLU A 57 -1.59 16.53 -17.81
N LYS A 58 -1.10 17.15 -16.72
CA LYS A 58 -0.53 18.51 -16.76
C LYS A 58 0.79 18.56 -17.53
N GLU A 59 1.67 17.59 -17.29
CA GLU A 59 2.95 17.47 -18.01
C GLU A 59 2.71 17.31 -19.51
N LEU A 60 1.77 16.45 -19.90
CA LEU A 60 1.37 16.28 -21.30
C LEU A 60 0.84 17.59 -21.90
N ALA A 61 -0.02 18.32 -21.18
CA ALA A 61 -0.53 19.61 -21.67
C ALA A 61 0.60 20.64 -21.84
N ILE A 62 1.57 20.67 -20.93
CA ILE A 62 2.75 21.53 -21.04
C ILE A 62 3.59 21.14 -22.26
N ASP A 63 3.81 19.84 -22.50
CA ASP A 63 4.56 19.36 -23.65
C ASP A 63 3.88 19.73 -24.98
N ILE A 64 2.56 19.57 -25.06
CA ILE A 64 1.77 20.00 -26.22
C ILE A 64 1.89 21.51 -26.45
N LEU A 65 1.76 22.32 -25.39
CA LEU A 65 1.90 23.77 -25.49
C LEU A 65 3.33 24.19 -25.92
N ASN A 66 4.34 23.47 -25.44
CA ASN A 66 5.72 23.68 -25.84
C ASN A 66 5.95 23.29 -27.30
N GLU A 67 5.32 22.22 -27.79
CA GLU A 67 5.42 21.81 -29.19
C GLU A 67 4.74 22.81 -30.13
N VAL A 68 3.53 23.29 -29.76
CA VAL A 68 2.81 24.33 -30.51
C VAL A 68 3.58 25.65 -30.51
N SER A 69 4.14 26.06 -29.36
CA SER A 69 4.90 27.32 -29.25
C SER A 69 6.26 27.28 -29.96
N LYS A 70 6.87 26.09 -30.13
CA LYS A 70 8.09 25.91 -30.91
C LYS A 70 7.89 25.99 -32.43
N GLY A 71 6.66 26.14 -32.91
CA GLY A 71 6.36 26.55 -34.28
C GLY A 71 6.91 25.61 -35.35
N LYS A 72 6.15 24.56 -35.67
CA LYS A 72 6.19 23.94 -37.00
C LYS A 72 4.97 24.41 -37.81
N PHE A 73 4.90 25.71 -38.05
CA PHE A 73 4.07 26.36 -39.07
C PHE A 73 4.87 27.52 -39.66
#